data_AF-A0A8T3ZL81-F1
#
_entry.id   AF-A0A8T3ZL81-F1
#
_cell.length_a   1.000
_cell.length_b   1.000
_cell.length_c   1.000
_cell.angle_alpha   90.00
_cell.angle_beta   90.00
_cell.angle_gamma   90.00
#
_symmetry.space_group_name_H-M   'P 1'
#
loop_
_entity.id
_entity.type
_entity.pdbx_description
1 polymer ?
#
loop_
_entity_poly.entity_id
_entity_poly.type
_entity_poly.pdbx_seq_one_letter_code
_entity_poly.pdbx_strand_id
1 'polypeptide(L)'
;MGVRQGKGNDGQASEEKKLARLGFVIGQFDKEISSSMEKAATEFAKSRGALVQEKIHVPGVFDMQLAIKKLLLNKEIDAVVLLGAVIKGRTKHDEVIVRTTASTAVQLSLEFNKPVTLGVIGPDATEKDAEQRKEEYAERAVYSAIELTRKLRR
;
A
#
# COMPACT_ATOMS: atom_id res chain seq x y z
N MET A 1 -42.45 -40.18 7.27
CA MET A 1 -41.45 -39.94 8.34
C MET A 1 -40.08 -40.23 7.74
N GLY A 2 -39.20 -39.23 7.70
CA GLY A 2 -37.81 -39.40 7.21
C GLY A 2 -37.40 -38.54 6.02
N VAL A 3 -37.50 -37.21 6.15
CA VAL A 3 -36.77 -36.27 5.29
C VAL A 3 -35.31 -36.29 5.74
N ARG A 4 -34.39 -36.78 4.91
CA ARG A 4 -32.94 -36.57 5.10
C ARG A 4 -32.52 -35.32 4.31
N GLN A 5 -32.54 -34.18 4.98
CA GLN A 5 -31.78 -32.99 4.56
C GLN A 5 -30.33 -33.15 5.01
N GLY A 6 -29.41 -32.89 4.10
CA GLY A 6 -27.98 -32.95 4.34
C GLY A 6 -27.22 -32.72 3.05
N LYS A 7 -27.34 -31.51 2.48
CA LYS A 7 -26.34 -31.01 1.53
C LYS A 7 -25.57 -29.92 2.24
N GLY A 8 -24.34 -30.29 2.58
CA GLY A 8 -23.35 -29.47 3.27
C GLY A 8 -23.05 -28.19 2.51
N ASN A 9 -22.69 -27.19 3.30
CA ASN A 9 -22.36 -25.83 2.92
C ASN A 9 -20.96 -25.73 2.25
N ASP A 10 -20.57 -26.76 1.51
CA ASP A 10 -19.18 -26.97 1.05
C ASP A 10 -18.84 -26.09 -0.17
N GLY A 11 -19.82 -25.34 -0.68
CA GLY A 11 -19.69 -24.45 -1.83
C GLY A 11 -19.55 -22.96 -1.50
N GLN A 12 -19.63 -22.55 -0.23
CA GLN A 12 -19.47 -21.12 0.15
C GLN A 12 -18.05 -20.76 0.60
N ALA A 13 -17.26 -21.73 1.05
CA ALA A 13 -15.90 -21.50 1.54
C ALA A 13 -14.83 -21.36 0.44
N SER A 14 -15.14 -21.73 -0.81
CA SER A 14 -14.18 -21.77 -1.93
C SER A 14 -14.13 -20.49 -2.77
N GLU A 15 -15.08 -19.56 -2.59
CA GLU A 15 -15.19 -18.28 -3.30
C GLU A 15 -15.02 -17.06 -2.37
N GLU A 16 -14.60 -17.25 -1.12
CA GLU A 16 -13.88 -16.19 -0.40
C GLU A 16 -12.52 -16.02 -1.06
N LYS A 17 -12.53 -15.29 -2.18
CA LYS A 17 -11.36 -14.77 -2.87
C LYS A 17 -10.52 -14.06 -1.81
N LYS A 18 -9.54 -14.75 -1.21
CA LYS A 18 -8.82 -14.28 0.00
C LYS A 18 -8.50 -12.81 -0.16
N LEU A 19 -9.22 -11.99 0.62
CA LEU A 19 -9.11 -10.55 0.61
C LEU A 19 -7.62 -10.20 0.76
N ALA A 20 -7.09 -9.28 -0.05
CA ALA A 20 -5.73 -8.81 0.17
C ALA A 20 -5.75 -7.90 1.40
N ARG A 21 -5.03 -8.26 2.46
CA ARG A 21 -4.89 -7.46 3.67
C ARG A 21 -3.66 -6.57 3.51
N LEU A 22 -3.90 -5.27 3.46
CA LEU A 22 -2.89 -4.25 3.15
C LEU A 22 -2.50 -3.50 4.42
N GLY A 23 -1.21 -3.23 4.56
CA GLY A 23 -0.69 -2.28 5.54
C GLY A 23 -0.28 -0.99 4.83
N PHE A 24 -0.67 0.17 5.34
CA PHE A 24 -0.27 1.46 4.74
C PHE A 24 0.79 2.14 5.59
N VAL A 25 1.80 2.73 4.95
CA VAL A 25 2.73 3.66 5.58
C VAL A 25 2.59 5.01 4.90
N ILE A 26 2.24 6.04 5.66
CA ILE A 26 1.90 7.37 5.14
C ILE A 26 2.89 8.40 5.67
N GLY A 27 3.66 9.03 4.78
CA GLY A 27 4.55 10.14 5.11
C GLY A 27 3.79 11.45 5.16
N GLN A 28 3.85 12.16 6.28
CA GLN A 28 2.99 13.32 6.57
C GLN A 28 3.62 14.69 6.33
N PHE A 29 4.84 14.76 5.78
CA PHE A 29 5.54 16.02 5.52
C PHE A 29 4.67 16.98 4.69
N ASP A 30 4.10 16.49 3.59
CA ASP A 30 3.06 17.15 2.81
C ASP A 30 1.68 16.60 3.19
N LYS A 31 1.13 17.07 4.31
CA LYS A 31 -0.06 16.48 4.93
C LYS A 31 -1.32 16.56 4.07
N GLU A 32 -1.53 17.66 3.36
CA GLU A 32 -2.73 17.84 2.52
C GLU A 32 -2.76 16.84 1.36
N ILE A 33 -1.62 16.69 0.68
CA ILE A 33 -1.43 15.71 -0.40
C ILE A 33 -1.60 14.30 0.18
N SER A 34 -0.82 13.93 1.20
CA SER A 34 -0.82 12.59 1.76
C SER A 34 -2.17 12.16 2.35
N SER A 35 -2.96 13.08 2.92
CA SER A 35 -4.31 12.79 3.41
C SER A 35 -5.29 12.47 2.26
N SER A 36 -5.20 13.19 1.14
CA SER A 36 -5.98 12.90 -0.07
C SER A 36 -5.55 11.55 -0.68
N MET A 37 -4.24 11.28 -0.75
CA MET A 37 -3.71 9.98 -1.17
C MET A 37 -4.25 8.83 -0.29
N GLU A 38 -4.23 8.99 1.03
CA GLU A 38 -4.72 7.99 1.96
C GLU A 38 -6.21 7.70 1.76
N LYS A 39 -7.02 8.74 1.57
CA LYS A 39 -8.45 8.61 1.31
C LYS A 39 -8.70 7.85 0.02
N ALA A 40 -8.11 8.29 -1.10
CA ALA A 40 -8.26 7.65 -2.40
C ALA A 40 -7.79 6.18 -2.37
N ALA A 41 -6.62 5.90 -1.78
CA ALA A 41 -6.11 4.54 -1.62
C ALA A 41 -7.05 3.65 -0.81
N THR A 42 -7.62 4.18 0.29
CA THR A 42 -8.55 3.42 1.14
C THR A 42 -9.85 3.09 0.40
N GLU A 43 -10.42 4.06 -0.31
CA GLU A 43 -11.63 3.89 -1.11
C GLU A 43 -11.41 2.92 -2.28
N PHE A 44 -10.28 3.05 -2.97
CA PHE A 44 -9.90 2.16 -4.06
C PHE A 44 -9.60 0.72 -3.59
N ALA A 45 -8.92 0.55 -2.44
CA ALA A 45 -8.73 -0.77 -1.86
C ALA A 45 -10.07 -1.46 -1.58
N LYS A 46 -11.01 -0.73 -0.98
CA LYS A 46 -12.36 -1.22 -0.69
C LYS A 46 -13.11 -1.61 -1.98
N SER A 47 -13.07 -0.76 -3.01
CA SER A 47 -13.75 -1.04 -4.29
C SER A 47 -13.18 -2.25 -5.04
N ARG A 48 -11.93 -2.63 -4.74
CA ARG A 48 -11.23 -3.79 -5.33
C ARG A 48 -11.30 -5.07 -4.50
N GLY A 49 -12.04 -5.06 -3.38
CA GLY A 49 -12.10 -6.21 -2.47
C GLY A 49 -10.75 -6.45 -1.81
N ALA A 50 -10.18 -5.42 -1.20
CA ALA A 50 -9.03 -5.49 -0.31
C ALA A 50 -9.36 -4.82 1.02
N LEU A 51 -8.70 -5.23 2.09
CA LEU A 51 -8.85 -4.66 3.43
C LEU A 51 -7.59 -3.91 3.81
N VAL A 52 -7.76 -2.65 4.19
CA VAL A 52 -6.67 -1.89 4.83
C VAL A 52 -6.69 -2.25 6.32
N GLN A 53 -5.77 -3.12 6.72
CA GLN A 53 -5.74 -3.75 8.04
C GLN A 53 -5.06 -2.85 9.09
N GLU A 54 -3.98 -2.17 8.71
CA GLU A 54 -3.23 -1.29 9.59
C GLU A 54 -2.70 -0.10 8.79
N LYS A 55 -2.65 1.07 9.45
CA LYS A 55 -2.08 2.30 8.89
C LYS A 55 -1.07 2.85 9.88
N ILE A 56 0.12 3.19 9.40
CA ILE A 56 1.16 3.84 10.19
C ILE A 56 1.51 5.18 9.55
N HIS A 57 1.26 6.26 10.27
CA HIS A 57 1.71 7.58 9.88
C HIS A 57 3.12 7.85 10.40
N VAL A 58 3.98 8.39 9.55
CA VAL A 58 5.37 8.74 9.87
C VAL A 58 5.65 10.20 9.47
N PRO A 59 6.67 10.86 10.06
CA PRO A 59 6.93 12.28 9.77
C PRO A 59 7.14 12.57 8.28
N GLY A 60 7.95 11.78 7.57
CA GLY A 60 8.14 11.92 6.13
C GLY A 60 8.47 10.61 5.41
N VAL A 61 8.61 10.69 4.09
CA VAL A 61 8.92 9.54 3.21
C VAL A 61 10.25 8.87 3.58
N PHE A 62 11.21 9.65 4.08
CA PHE A 62 12.50 9.13 4.52
C PHE A 62 12.40 8.29 5.81
N ASP A 63 11.32 8.42 6.59
CA ASP A 63 11.17 7.76 7.91
C ASP A 63 10.38 6.44 7.86
N MET A 64 10.02 5.97 6.65
CA MET A 64 9.09 4.86 6.46
C MET A 64 9.66 3.48 6.84
N GLN A 65 10.97 3.28 6.84
CA GLN A 65 11.60 1.95 6.75
C GLN A 65 11.27 1.05 7.94
N LEU A 66 11.28 1.59 9.16
CA LEU A 66 10.92 0.82 10.35
C LEU A 66 9.42 0.50 10.39
N ALA A 67 8.56 1.41 9.93
CA ALA A 67 7.13 1.18 9.80
C ALA A 67 6.83 0.08 8.76
N ILE A 68 7.52 0.11 7.62
CA ILE A 68 7.43 -0.94 6.60
C ILE A 68 7.80 -2.30 7.20
N LYS A 69 8.97 -2.39 7.84
CA LYS A 69 9.45 -3.64 8.46
C LYS A 69 8.47 -4.16 9.52
N LYS A 70 7.92 -3.28 10.35
CA LYS A 70 6.91 -3.63 11.36
C LYS A 70 5.68 -4.27 10.71
N LEU A 71 5.14 -3.66 9.65
CA LEU A 71 3.97 -4.20 8.93
C LEU A 71 4.29 -5.52 8.23
N LEU A 72 5.49 -5.66 7.64
CA LEU A 72 5.91 -6.90 6.99
C LEU A 72 6.02 -8.08 7.95
N LEU A 73 6.43 -7.84 9.20
CA LEU A 73 6.47 -8.85 10.26
C LEU A 73 5.08 -9.32 10.70
N ASN A 74 4.05 -8.50 10.49
CA ASN A 74 2.68 -8.85 10.83
C ASN A 74 2.13 -9.90 9.85
N LYS A 75 1.75 -11.09 10.36
CA LYS A 75 1.19 -12.19 9.55
C LYS A 75 -0.19 -11.88 8.97
N GLU A 76 -0.86 -10.87 9.52
CA GLU A 76 -2.14 -10.37 9.02
C GLU A 76 -2.00 -9.37 7.86
N ILE A 77 -0.77 -9.01 7.48
CA ILE A 77 -0.49 -8.13 6.35
C ILE A 77 0.11 -8.95 5.21
N ASP A 78 -0.53 -8.86 4.04
CA ASP A 78 -0.11 -9.55 2.82
C ASP A 78 0.78 -8.66 1.93
N ALA A 79 0.55 -7.35 1.94
CA ALA A 79 1.36 -6.36 1.21
C ALA A 79 1.36 -5.01 1.94
N VAL A 80 2.40 -4.21 1.71
CA VAL A 80 2.55 -2.85 2.24
C VAL A 80 2.46 -1.83 1.12
N VAL A 81 1.70 -0.75 1.32
CA VAL A 81 1.55 0.37 0.39
C VAL A 81 2.16 1.63 1.01
N LEU A 82 3.10 2.25 0.31
CA LEU A 82 3.73 3.51 0.73
C LEU A 82 3.00 4.68 0.09
N LEU A 83 2.62 5.68 0.88
CA LEU A 83 1.92 6.88 0.41
C LEU A 83 2.63 8.14 0.91
N GLY A 84 2.82 9.11 0.03
CA GLY A 84 3.39 10.40 0.39
C GLY A 84 3.85 11.20 -0.83
N ALA A 85 4.35 12.40 -0.58
CA ALA A 85 4.95 13.25 -1.60
C ALA A 85 6.30 13.78 -1.11
N VAL A 86 7.18 14.06 -2.06
CA VAL A 86 8.45 14.74 -1.86
C VAL A 86 8.58 15.77 -2.97
N ILE A 87 8.31 17.03 -2.63
CA ILE A 87 8.32 18.15 -3.57
C ILE A 87 9.76 18.60 -3.85
N LYS A 88 10.07 18.87 -5.11
CA LYS A 88 11.39 19.31 -5.55
C LYS A 88 11.77 20.64 -4.89
N GLY A 89 12.90 20.63 -4.21
CA GLY A 89 13.53 21.82 -3.62
C GLY A 89 14.61 22.43 -4.49
N ARG A 90 15.49 23.21 -3.86
CA ARG A 90 16.66 23.83 -4.52
C ARG A 90 17.88 22.91 -4.62
N THR A 91 17.87 21.81 -3.87
CA THR A 91 18.96 20.84 -3.79
C THR A 91 18.45 19.46 -4.19
N LYS A 92 19.37 18.50 -4.40
CA LYS A 92 19.04 17.09 -4.74
C LYS A 92 18.50 16.27 -3.55
N HIS A 93 17.97 16.93 -2.52
CA HIS A 93 17.55 16.26 -1.29
C HIS A 93 16.35 15.33 -1.54
N ASP A 94 15.44 15.74 -2.42
CA ASP A 94 14.30 14.94 -2.88
C ASP A 94 14.75 13.64 -3.56
N GLU A 95 15.75 13.70 -4.43
CA GLU A 95 16.33 12.51 -5.06
C GLU A 95 16.89 11.53 -4.02
N VAL A 96 17.61 12.03 -3.01
CA VAL A 96 18.15 11.19 -1.93
C VAL A 96 17.02 10.51 -1.16
N ILE A 97 15.97 11.25 -0.79
CA ILE A 97 14.83 10.71 -0.06
C ILE A 97 14.15 9.61 -0.88
N VAL A 98 13.72 9.92 -2.10
CA VAL A 98 12.90 8.99 -2.89
C VAL A 98 13.69 7.76 -3.31
N ARG A 99 14.95 7.94 -3.77
CA ARG A 99 15.79 6.79 -4.18
C ARG A 99 16.11 5.87 -3.01
N THR A 100 16.37 6.42 -1.82
CA THR A 100 16.62 5.62 -0.62
C THR A 100 15.38 4.82 -0.25
N THR A 101 14.22 5.47 -0.17
CA THR A 101 12.96 4.79 0.18
C THR A 101 12.56 3.73 -0.86
N ALA A 102 12.69 4.01 -2.16
CA ALA A 102 12.42 3.04 -3.21
C ALA A 102 13.35 1.82 -3.13
N SER A 103 14.65 2.05 -2.90
CA SER A 103 15.64 0.97 -2.76
C SER A 103 15.35 0.09 -1.55
N THR A 104 15.06 0.69 -0.39
CA THR A 104 14.70 -0.06 0.82
C THR A 104 13.38 -0.80 0.68
N ALA A 105 12.39 -0.22 0.00
CA ALA A 105 11.10 -0.89 -0.27
C ALA A 105 11.33 -2.19 -1.07
N VAL A 106 12.15 -2.15 -2.12
CA VAL A 106 12.50 -3.35 -2.90
C VAL A 106 13.24 -4.37 -2.04
N GLN A 107 14.26 -3.94 -1.28
CA GLN A 107 15.03 -4.83 -0.40
C GLN A 107 14.14 -5.54 0.62
N LEU A 108 13.30 -4.79 1.35
CA LEU A 108 12.38 -5.35 2.33
C LEU A 108 11.31 -6.24 1.67
N SER A 109 10.85 -5.90 0.47
CA SER A 109 9.90 -6.74 -0.25
C SER A 109 10.48 -8.12 -0.56
N LEU A 110 11.74 -8.17 -1.00
CA LEU A 110 12.48 -9.41 -1.29
C LEU A 110 12.82 -10.18 0.00
N GLU A 111 13.27 -9.49 1.05
CA GLU A 111 13.62 -10.10 2.35
C GLU A 111 12.41 -10.81 2.98
N PHE A 112 11.24 -10.16 2.97
CA PHE A 112 10.04 -10.65 3.64
C PHE A 112 9.10 -11.45 2.72
N ASN A 113 9.41 -11.56 1.43
CA ASN A 113 8.55 -12.20 0.42
C ASN A 113 7.10 -11.67 0.42
N LYS A 114 6.96 -10.35 0.62
CA LYS A 114 5.67 -9.65 0.61
C LYS A 114 5.80 -8.38 -0.23
N PRO A 115 4.84 -8.06 -1.11
CA PRO A 115 4.92 -6.84 -1.92
C PRO A 115 5.03 -5.59 -1.05
N VAL A 116 5.96 -4.69 -1.39
CA VAL A 116 5.98 -3.31 -0.91
C VAL A 116 5.82 -2.41 -2.13
N THR A 117 4.70 -1.70 -2.25
CA THR A 117 4.38 -0.88 -3.43
C THR A 117 4.51 0.61 -3.16
N LEU A 118 4.90 1.35 -4.19
CA LEU A 118 5.32 2.74 -4.08
C LEU A 118 4.25 3.68 -4.66
N GLY A 119 3.51 4.34 -3.78
CA GLY A 119 2.65 5.48 -4.08
C GLY A 119 3.27 6.76 -3.54
N VAL A 120 4.57 6.95 -3.76
CA VAL A 120 5.29 8.18 -3.40
C VAL A 120 5.44 9.04 -4.64
N ILE A 121 5.03 10.31 -4.56
CA ILE A 121 5.25 11.30 -5.62
C ILE A 121 6.64 11.94 -5.43
N GLY A 122 7.42 11.98 -6.51
CA GLY A 122 8.79 12.46 -6.53
C GLY A 122 9.76 11.42 -7.11
N PRO A 123 11.05 11.75 -7.27
CA PRO A 123 11.62 13.09 -7.11
C PRO A 123 11.20 14.03 -8.27
N ASP A 124 11.74 15.24 -8.29
CA ASP A 124 11.53 16.25 -9.34
C ASP A 124 10.08 16.75 -9.53
N ALA A 125 9.16 16.37 -8.65
CA ALA A 125 7.76 16.80 -8.72
C ALA A 125 7.59 18.23 -8.20
N THR A 126 6.84 19.06 -8.92
CA THR A 126 6.35 20.33 -8.35
C THR A 126 5.15 20.09 -7.44
N GLU A 127 4.81 21.08 -6.62
CA GLU A 127 3.59 21.05 -5.80
C GLU A 127 2.33 20.85 -6.67
N LYS A 128 2.28 21.51 -7.83
CA LYS A 128 1.18 21.35 -8.80
C LYS A 128 1.11 19.93 -9.37
N ASP A 129 2.25 19.33 -9.70
CA ASP A 129 2.28 17.94 -10.19
C ASP A 129 1.77 16.98 -9.12
N ALA A 130 2.18 17.19 -7.87
CA ALA A 130 1.76 16.36 -6.76
C ALA A 130 0.25 16.50 -6.49
N GLU A 131 -0.25 17.73 -6.50
CA GLU A 131 -1.67 18.03 -6.31
C GLU A 131 -2.56 17.37 -7.37
N GLN A 132 -2.12 17.36 -8.63
CA GLN A 132 -2.89 16.77 -9.74
C GLN A 132 -2.85 15.24 -9.77
N ARG A 133 -1.81 14.61 -9.21
CA ARG A 133 -1.55 13.17 -9.37
C ARG A 133 -1.69 12.35 -8.09
N LYS A 134 -1.96 13.00 -6.95
CA LYS A 134 -2.09 12.37 -5.63
C LYS A 134 -3.01 11.16 -5.61
N GLU A 135 -4.21 11.27 -6.15
CA GLU A 135 -5.18 10.16 -6.15
C GLU A 135 -4.71 9.03 -7.10
N GLU A 136 -4.34 9.38 -8.32
CA GLU A 136 -3.85 8.43 -9.34
C GLU A 136 -2.66 7.58 -8.85
N TYR A 137 -1.66 8.19 -8.19
CA TYR A 137 -0.50 7.49 -7.66
C TYR A 137 -0.87 6.56 -6.51
N ALA A 138 -1.75 7.02 -5.62
CA ALA A 138 -2.22 6.23 -4.49
C ALA A 138 -2.99 4.99 -4.96
N GLU A 139 -3.91 5.16 -5.91
CA GLU A 139 -4.69 4.06 -6.49
C GLU A 139 -3.81 3.03 -7.22
N ARG A 140 -2.82 3.49 -7.99
CA ARG A 140 -1.87 2.60 -8.67
C ARG A 140 -1.08 1.74 -7.70
N ALA A 141 -0.59 2.33 -6.61
CA ALA A 141 0.16 1.60 -5.60
C ALA A 141 -0.69 0.51 -4.93
N VAL A 142 -1.96 0.81 -4.63
CA VAL A 142 -2.93 -0.17 -4.12
C VAL A 142 -3.24 -1.25 -5.15
N TYR A 143 -3.49 -0.87 -6.41
CA TYR A 143 -3.74 -1.82 -7.50
C TYR A 143 -2.60 -2.84 -7.63
N SER A 144 -1.35 -2.36 -7.68
CA SER A 144 -0.18 -3.22 -7.75
C SER A 144 -0.06 -4.14 -6.54
N ALA A 145 -0.34 -3.65 -5.32
CA ALA A 145 -0.26 -4.45 -4.10
C ALA A 145 -1.26 -5.62 -4.14
N ILE A 146 -2.50 -5.35 -4.56
CA ILE A 146 -3.55 -6.34 -4.69
C ILE A 146 -3.19 -7.38 -5.75
N GLU A 147 -2.81 -6.95 -6.96
CA GLU A 147 -2.57 -7.85 -8.08
C GLU A 147 -1.31 -8.71 -7.88
N LEU A 148 -0.23 -8.14 -7.34
CA LEU A 148 0.96 -8.92 -6.99
C LEU A 148 0.65 -9.95 -5.90
N THR A 149 -0.06 -9.55 -4.84
CA THR A 149 -0.48 -10.49 -3.78
C THR A 149 -1.30 -11.65 -4.34
N ARG A 150 -2.25 -11.36 -5.26
CA ARG A 150 -3.06 -12.40 -5.92
C ARG A 150 -2.22 -13.33 -6.78
N LYS A 151 -1.22 -12.81 -7.50
CA LYS A 151 -0.34 -13.61 -8.36
C LYS A 151 0.62 -14.50 -7.55
N LEU A 152 1.18 -13.99 -6.46
CA LEU A 152 2.13 -14.73 -5.62
C LEU A 152 1.48 -15.79 -4.72
N ARG A 153 0.15 -15.74 -4.55
CA ARG A 153 -0.64 -16.75 -3.82
C ARG A 153 -1.03 -17.97 -4.66
N ARG A 154 -0.84 -17.91 -5.99
CA ARG A 154 -1.11 -19.02 -6.91
C ARG A 154 0.08 -19.96 -6.95
#